data_AF-A0A931SWM7-F1
#
_entry.id   AF-A0A931SWM7-F1
#
_cell.length_a   1.000
_cell.length_b   1.000
_cell.length_c   1.000
_cell.angle_alpha   90.00
_cell.angle_beta   90.00
_cell.angle_gamma   90.00
#
_symmetry.space_group_name_H-M   'P 1'
#
loop_
_entity.id
_entity.type
_entity.pdbx_description
1 polymer ?
#
loop_
_entity_poly.entity_id
_entity_poly.type
_entity_poly.pdbx_seq_one_letter_code
_entity_poly.pdbx_strand_id
1 'polypeptide(L)'
;MSIAELLKQWRVNGGTPLTQAQASQLLQQIDIPLNPSTRRPGIELRIALEQDPIFGPVIAFSYGRMAMDVWEDVAYRIVPLTPKDARLIVGEPKAASRLLGGYGSAKAPDAARIAQAILKLSELAQANPEIAEIDLDPVLALPDGLVAKGARITLAGAKGS
;
A
#
# COMPACT_ATOMS: atom_id res chain seq x y z
N MET A 1 -5.24 -18.68 -6.50
CA MET A 1 -4.33 -19.18 -5.46
C MET A 1 -4.62 -18.39 -4.19
N SER A 2 -4.96 -19.06 -3.10
CA SER A 2 -5.31 -18.43 -1.82
C SER A 2 -4.07 -17.89 -1.10
N ILE A 3 -4.26 -16.97 -0.15
CA ILE A 3 -3.16 -16.49 0.70
C ILE A 3 -2.52 -17.63 1.50
N ALA A 4 -3.32 -18.61 1.93
CA ALA A 4 -2.83 -19.83 2.58
C ALA A 4 -1.85 -20.64 1.70
N GLU A 5 -2.09 -20.70 0.39
CA GLU A 5 -1.19 -21.36 -0.56
C GLU A 5 0.08 -20.55 -0.78
N LEU A 6 -0.02 -19.22 -0.83
CA LEU A 6 1.14 -18.31 -0.94
C LEU A 6 2.06 -18.47 0.27
N LEU A 7 1.49 -18.58 1.46
CA LEU A 7 2.24 -18.78 2.70
C LEU A 7 2.93 -20.12 2.78
N LYS A 8 2.24 -21.18 2.33
CA LYS A 8 2.83 -22.51 2.27
C LYS A 8 4.05 -22.52 1.35
N GLN A 9 3.96 -21.87 0.18
CA GLN A 9 5.09 -21.73 -0.74
C GLN A 9 6.21 -20.84 -0.17
N TRP A 10 5.87 -19.74 0.49
CA TRP A 10 6.86 -18.86 1.12
C TRP A 10 7.71 -19.58 2.17
N ARG A 11 7.07 -20.39 3.04
CA ARG A 11 7.78 -21.21 4.04
C ARG A 11 8.74 -22.20 3.39
N VAL A 12 8.36 -22.80 2.25
CA VAL A 12 9.21 -23.72 1.48
C VAL A 12 10.41 -22.98 0.87
N ASN A 13 10.26 -21.69 0.53
CA ASN A 13 11.29 -20.89 -0.13
C ASN A 13 12.24 -20.15 0.85
N GLY A 14 12.26 -20.53 2.13
CA GLY A 14 13.24 -20.03 3.10
C GLY A 14 13.02 -18.58 3.56
N GLY A 15 11.82 -18.02 3.36
CA GLY A 15 11.44 -16.76 3.99
C GLY A 15 11.81 -15.47 3.22
N THR A 16 12.12 -15.57 1.92
CA THR A 16 12.43 -14.41 1.07
C THR A 16 11.20 -13.56 0.77
N PRO A 17 11.33 -12.24 0.50
CA PRO A 17 10.19 -11.42 0.06
C PRO A 17 9.45 -12.05 -1.12
N LEU A 18 8.13 -11.81 -1.21
CA LEU A 18 7.32 -12.37 -2.28
C LEU A 18 7.84 -11.94 -3.66
N THR A 19 7.82 -12.88 -4.62
CA THR A 19 8.13 -12.57 -6.01
C THR A 19 7.09 -11.60 -6.60
N GLN A 20 7.43 -10.90 -7.70
CA GLN A 20 6.47 -10.00 -8.35
C GLN A 20 5.16 -10.70 -8.78
N ALA A 21 5.23 -11.98 -9.20
CA ALA A 21 4.05 -12.74 -9.57
C ALA A 21 3.12 -12.98 -8.36
N GLN A 22 3.70 -13.34 -7.22
CA GLN A 22 2.99 -13.54 -5.96
C GLN A 22 2.42 -12.22 -5.43
N ALA A 23 3.21 -11.14 -5.49
CA ALA A 23 2.76 -9.79 -5.13
C ALA A 23 1.58 -9.36 -6.00
N SER A 24 1.65 -9.54 -7.32
CA SER A 24 0.56 -9.19 -8.25
C SER A 24 -0.76 -9.89 -7.90
N GLN A 25 -0.71 -11.18 -7.54
CA GLN A 25 -1.91 -11.92 -7.11
C GLN A 25 -2.52 -11.38 -5.82
N LEU A 26 -1.69 -10.96 -4.86
CA LEU A 26 -2.18 -10.34 -3.63
C LEU A 26 -2.82 -8.98 -3.93
N LEU A 27 -2.13 -8.14 -4.72
CA LEU A 27 -2.57 -6.78 -4.97
C LEU A 27 -3.83 -6.67 -5.83
N GLN A 28 -4.13 -7.69 -6.64
CA GLN A 28 -5.41 -7.82 -7.34
C GLN A 28 -6.60 -7.88 -6.37
N GLN A 29 -6.41 -8.36 -5.12
CA GLN A 29 -7.49 -8.44 -4.12
C GLN A 29 -7.83 -7.07 -3.54
N ILE A 30 -6.87 -6.13 -3.57
CA ILE A 30 -7.02 -4.76 -3.04
C ILE A 30 -7.20 -3.71 -4.14
N ASP A 31 -7.53 -4.13 -5.36
CA ASP A 31 -7.73 -3.29 -6.56
C ASP A 31 -6.50 -2.44 -6.97
N ILE A 32 -5.28 -2.91 -6.67
CA ILE A 32 -4.05 -2.25 -7.10
C ILE A 32 -3.29 -3.18 -8.07
N PRO A 33 -3.54 -3.16 -9.38
CA PRO A 33 -2.74 -3.93 -10.33
C PRO A 33 -1.25 -3.54 -10.28
N LEU A 34 -0.37 -4.53 -10.29
CA LEU A 34 1.09 -4.33 -10.43
C LEU A 34 1.46 -4.25 -11.91
N ASN A 35 1.94 -3.09 -12.36
CA ASN A 35 2.43 -2.87 -13.71
C ASN A 35 3.65 -1.92 -13.72
N PRO A 36 4.88 -2.45 -13.59
CA PRO A 36 6.11 -1.65 -13.60
C PRO A 36 6.35 -0.87 -14.90
N SER A 37 5.75 -1.31 -16.00
CA SER A 37 5.92 -0.74 -17.34
C SER A 37 4.94 0.40 -17.65
N THR A 38 3.97 0.69 -16.78
CA THR A 38 3.05 1.81 -17.00
C THR A 38 3.80 3.13 -17.16
N ARG A 39 3.30 3.98 -18.05
CA ARG A 39 3.82 5.35 -18.31
C ARG A 39 2.71 6.40 -18.20
N ARG A 40 1.54 6.01 -17.69
CA ARG A 40 0.41 6.92 -17.52
C ARG A 40 0.78 8.05 -16.55
N PRO A 41 0.50 9.32 -16.87
CA PRO A 41 0.75 10.41 -15.94
C PRO A 41 -0.28 10.36 -14.80
N GLY A 42 0.17 9.98 -13.61
CA GLY A 42 -0.63 9.90 -12.39
C GLY A 42 0.09 10.56 -11.22
N ILE A 43 -0.65 10.83 -10.15
CA ILE A 43 -0.07 11.31 -8.90
C ILE A 43 0.64 10.13 -8.22
N GLU A 44 1.92 10.28 -7.92
CA GLU A 44 2.67 9.24 -7.21
C GLU A 44 2.31 9.23 -5.73
N LEU A 45 2.07 8.04 -5.20
CA LEU A 45 1.76 7.75 -3.79
C LEU A 45 2.72 6.68 -3.27
N ARG A 46 2.91 6.66 -1.96
CA ARG A 46 3.39 5.50 -1.22
C ARG A 46 2.28 5.03 -0.28
N ILE A 47 2.00 3.73 -0.30
CA ILE A 47 1.07 3.08 0.64
C ILE A 47 1.83 1.90 1.25
N ALA A 48 1.99 1.91 2.57
CA ALA A 48 2.72 0.87 3.26
C ALA A 48 1.96 0.31 4.47
N LEU A 49 2.16 -0.98 4.74
CA LEU A 49 1.86 -1.64 6.00
C LEU A 49 3.20 -1.92 6.68
N GLU A 50 3.36 -1.41 7.90
CA GLU A 50 4.59 -1.50 8.68
C GLU A 50 4.27 -2.06 10.08
N GLN A 51 5.26 -2.67 10.75
CA GLN A 51 5.12 -3.12 12.13
C GLN A 51 5.70 -2.07 13.07
N ASP A 52 4.84 -1.39 13.81
CA ASP A 52 5.23 -0.54 14.92
C ASP A 52 5.49 -1.38 16.19
N PRO A 53 6.58 -1.15 16.93
CA PRO A 53 6.91 -1.92 18.14
C PRO A 53 5.87 -1.83 19.28
N ILE A 54 5.08 -0.75 19.31
CA ILE A 54 4.11 -0.45 20.38
C ILE A 54 2.69 -0.77 19.90
N PHE A 55 2.35 -0.33 18.68
CA PHE A 55 0.99 -0.40 18.14
C PHE A 55 0.72 -1.62 17.26
N GLY A 56 1.76 -2.37 16.87
CA GLY A 56 1.63 -3.47 15.92
C GLY A 56 1.44 -2.96 14.48
N PRO A 57 0.57 -3.56 13.67
CA PRO A 57 0.42 -3.18 12.26
C PRO A 57 -0.12 -1.75 12.11
N VAL A 58 0.62 -0.92 11.39
CA VAL A 58 0.24 0.45 11.03
C VAL A 58 0.28 0.64 9.52
N ILE A 59 -0.68 1.41 8.99
CA ILE A 59 -0.66 1.88 7.61
C ILE A 59 0.00 3.26 7.57
N ALA A 60 0.98 3.41 6.69
CA ALA A 60 1.63 4.68 6.36
C ALA A 60 1.21 5.12 4.94
N PHE A 61 0.84 6.39 4.80
CA PHE A 61 0.39 6.98 3.54
C PHE A 61 1.09 8.31 3.25
N SER A 62 1.58 8.48 2.02
CA SER A 62 2.22 9.71 1.57
C SER A 62 2.05 9.95 0.07
N TYR A 63 2.13 11.21 -0.35
CA TYR A 63 2.17 11.60 -1.75
C TYR A 63 3.62 11.67 -2.27
N GLY A 64 4.09 10.53 -2.76
CA GLY A 64 5.41 10.37 -3.36
C GLY A 64 6.53 10.27 -2.33
N ARG A 65 7.51 9.41 -2.60
CA ARG A 65 8.63 9.11 -1.70
C ARG A 65 9.42 10.36 -1.27
N MET A 66 9.62 11.32 -2.17
CA MET A 66 10.39 12.53 -1.85
C MET A 66 9.75 13.36 -0.73
N ALA A 67 8.41 13.47 -0.71
CA ALA A 67 7.73 14.27 0.31
C ALA A 67 7.85 13.63 1.70
N MET A 68 7.80 12.29 1.75
CA MET A 68 8.12 11.52 2.93
C MET A 68 9.57 11.72 3.38
N ASP A 69 10.55 11.51 2.48
CA ASP A 69 11.97 11.48 2.86
C ASP A 69 12.50 12.86 3.27
N VAL A 70 11.96 13.94 2.71
CA VAL A 70 12.48 15.31 2.93
C VAL A 70 11.65 16.10 3.94
N TRP A 71 10.33 15.94 3.94
CA TRP A 71 9.43 16.74 4.78
C TRP A 71 8.68 15.94 5.83
N GLU A 72 8.96 14.63 5.92
CA GLU A 72 8.27 13.71 6.82
C GLU A 72 6.74 13.78 6.61
N ASP A 73 6.31 14.02 5.36
CA ASP A 73 4.90 14.23 5.00
C ASP A 73 4.18 12.88 4.85
N VAL A 74 3.92 12.24 6.00
CA VAL A 74 3.31 10.92 6.12
C VAL A 74 2.16 10.97 7.11
N ALA A 75 1.06 10.32 6.76
CA ALA A 75 -0.06 10.08 7.64
C ALA A 75 -0.10 8.60 8.06
N TYR A 76 -0.38 8.35 9.34
CA TYR A 76 -0.39 7.00 9.91
C TYR A 76 -1.76 6.61 10.45
N ARG A 77 -2.10 5.31 10.36
CA ARG A 77 -3.26 4.71 11.02
C ARG A 77 -2.93 3.34 11.60
N ILE A 78 -3.41 3.09 12.81
CA ILE A 78 -3.33 1.76 13.43
C ILE A 78 -4.40 0.87 12.80
N VAL A 79 -4.02 -0.35 12.40
CA VAL A 79 -4.95 -1.37 11.89
C VAL A 79 -5.74 -1.97 13.08
N PRO A 80 -7.06 -2.21 12.96
CA PRO A 80 -7.90 -2.04 11.77
C PRO A 80 -8.46 -0.62 11.59
N LEU A 81 -8.53 -0.18 10.33
CA LEU A 81 -9.12 1.11 9.94
C LEU A 81 -10.64 1.00 9.74
N THR A 82 -11.36 2.07 10.08
CA THR A 82 -12.73 2.28 9.63
C THR A 82 -12.77 2.96 8.25
N PRO A 83 -13.90 2.93 7.52
CA PRO A 83 -14.06 3.72 6.30
C PRO A 83 -13.84 5.23 6.51
N LYS A 84 -14.07 5.74 7.73
CA LYS A 84 -13.78 7.13 8.08
C LYS A 84 -12.28 7.38 8.16
N ASP A 85 -11.53 6.48 8.80
CA ASP A 85 -10.06 6.58 8.90
C ASP A 85 -9.42 6.58 7.52
N ALA A 86 -9.87 5.68 6.65
CA ALA A 86 -9.39 5.57 5.28
C ALA A 86 -9.69 6.82 4.43
N ARG A 87 -10.79 7.54 4.69
CA ARG A 87 -11.06 8.83 4.01
C ARG A 87 -10.21 9.96 4.57
N LEU A 88 -9.99 9.99 5.89
CA LEU A 88 -9.23 11.05 6.54
C LEU A 88 -7.75 11.00 6.18
N ILE A 89 -7.13 9.81 6.22
CA ILE A 89 -5.70 9.64 5.97
C ILE A 89 -5.27 10.16 4.58
N VAL A 90 -6.17 10.12 3.58
CA VAL A 90 -5.89 10.62 2.22
C VAL A 90 -5.68 12.13 2.18
N GLY A 91 -6.37 12.88 3.04
CA GLY A 91 -6.30 14.34 3.09
C GLY A 91 -5.28 14.91 4.07
N GLU A 92 -4.62 14.06 4.85
CA GLU A 92 -3.76 14.47 5.96
C GLU A 92 -2.35 14.94 5.57
N PRO A 93 -1.65 14.29 4.62
CA PRO A 93 -0.37 14.81 4.16
C PRO A 93 -0.56 16.23 3.60
N LYS A 94 0.36 17.14 3.92
CA LYS A 94 0.34 18.54 3.49
C LYS A 94 0.24 18.66 1.97
N ALA A 95 0.90 17.76 1.25
CA ALA A 95 0.90 17.69 -0.20
C ALA A 95 -0.50 17.41 -0.80
N ALA A 96 -1.43 16.83 -0.05
CA ALA A 96 -2.79 16.52 -0.52
C ALA A 96 -3.51 17.74 -1.08
N SER A 97 -3.35 18.90 -0.40
CA SER A 97 -3.93 20.20 -0.81
C SER A 97 -3.55 20.62 -2.23
N ARG A 98 -2.37 20.20 -2.71
CA ARG A 98 -1.86 20.55 -4.04
C ARG A 98 -2.06 19.45 -5.08
N LEU A 99 -2.07 18.19 -4.66
CA LEU A 99 -2.02 17.02 -5.55
C LEU A 99 -3.38 16.38 -5.81
N LEU A 100 -4.35 16.54 -4.91
CA LEU A 100 -5.72 16.04 -5.14
C LEU A 100 -6.43 16.72 -6.33
N GLY A 101 -6.02 17.93 -6.70
CA GLY A 101 -6.50 18.62 -7.90
C GLY A 101 -5.79 18.23 -9.20
N GLY A 102 -4.79 17.33 -9.14
CA GLY A 102 -3.86 17.06 -10.24
C GLY A 102 -2.65 17.99 -10.23
N TYR A 103 -1.58 17.57 -10.91
CA TYR A 103 -0.31 18.30 -10.95
C TYR A 103 0.48 17.96 -12.24
N GLY A 104 1.02 18.98 -12.90
CA GLY A 104 1.72 18.80 -14.18
C GLY A 104 0.80 18.15 -15.22
N SER A 105 1.24 17.03 -15.81
CA SER A 105 0.45 16.25 -16.77
C SER A 105 -0.52 15.25 -16.11
N ALA A 106 -0.44 15.06 -14.78
CA ALA A 106 -1.33 14.17 -14.06
C ALA A 106 -2.65 14.86 -13.75
N LYS A 107 -3.75 14.21 -14.14
CA LYS A 107 -5.11 14.64 -13.79
C LYS A 107 -5.40 14.36 -12.30
N ALA A 108 -6.45 14.99 -11.78
CA ALA A 108 -6.94 14.74 -10.43
C ALA A 108 -7.17 13.23 -10.19
N PRO A 109 -6.56 12.63 -9.15
CA PRO A 109 -6.77 11.23 -8.83
C PRO A 109 -8.16 11.00 -8.21
N ASP A 110 -8.65 9.78 -8.29
CA ASP A 110 -9.85 9.38 -7.54
C ASP A 110 -9.51 9.14 -6.05
N ALA A 111 -9.75 10.15 -5.21
CA ALA A 111 -9.50 10.09 -3.77
C ALA A 111 -10.31 8.98 -3.07
N ALA A 112 -11.51 8.68 -3.54
CA ALA A 112 -12.34 7.62 -2.97
C ALA A 112 -11.73 6.24 -3.23
N ARG A 113 -11.13 6.04 -4.42
CA ARG A 113 -10.38 4.82 -4.73
C ARG A 113 -9.10 4.66 -3.91
N ILE A 114 -8.38 5.75 -3.63
CA ILE A 114 -7.23 5.72 -2.71
C ILE A 114 -7.69 5.25 -1.32
N ALA A 115 -8.75 5.86 -0.78
CA ALA A 115 -9.30 5.48 0.51
C ALA A 115 -9.77 4.01 0.52
N GLN A 116 -10.45 3.55 -0.52
CA GLN A 116 -10.91 2.17 -0.64
C GLN A 116 -9.75 1.18 -0.64
N ALA A 117 -8.67 1.48 -1.37
CA ALA A 117 -7.49 0.61 -1.42
C ALA A 117 -6.77 0.53 -0.06
N ILE A 118 -6.69 1.65 0.67
CA ILE A 118 -6.15 1.68 2.04
C ILE A 118 -7.02 0.85 2.99
N LEU A 119 -8.35 0.94 2.88
CA LEU A 119 -9.27 0.14 3.69
C LEU A 119 -9.09 -1.36 3.40
N LYS A 120 -9.00 -1.74 2.13
CA LYS A 120 -8.75 -3.14 1.73
C LYS A 120 -7.38 -3.64 2.20
N LEU A 121 -6.36 -2.80 2.21
CA LEU A 121 -5.06 -3.14 2.78
C LEU A 121 -5.17 -3.41 4.29
N SER A 122 -5.97 -2.63 5.02
CA SER A 122 -6.26 -2.87 6.43
C SER A 122 -6.97 -4.20 6.66
N GLU A 123 -7.99 -4.50 5.84
CA GLU A 123 -8.71 -5.78 5.90
C GLU A 123 -7.79 -6.97 5.60
N LEU A 124 -6.92 -6.81 4.59
CA LEU A 124 -5.92 -7.80 4.23
C LEU A 124 -4.94 -8.08 5.38
N ALA A 125 -4.42 -7.03 6.01
CA ALA A 125 -3.53 -7.16 7.16
C ALA A 125 -4.22 -7.83 8.35
N GLN A 126 -5.47 -7.47 8.62
CA GLN A 126 -6.26 -8.06 9.71
C GLN A 126 -6.53 -9.56 9.46
N ALA A 127 -6.84 -9.93 8.23
CA ALA A 127 -7.14 -11.32 7.87
C ALA A 127 -5.89 -12.21 7.80
N ASN A 128 -4.69 -11.62 7.64
CA ASN A 128 -3.45 -12.37 7.41
C ASN A 128 -2.30 -11.79 8.27
N PRO A 129 -2.28 -12.06 9.59
CA PRO A 129 -1.26 -11.54 10.51
C PRO A 129 0.19 -11.97 10.17
N GLU A 130 0.35 -13.02 9.37
CA GLU A 130 1.60 -13.44 8.73
C GLU A 130 2.22 -12.39 7.80
N ILE A 131 1.47 -11.40 7.31
CA ILE A 131 2.02 -10.32 6.50
C ILE A 131 2.73 -9.35 7.45
N ALA A 132 4.06 -9.38 7.45
CA ALA A 132 4.85 -8.47 8.26
C ALA A 132 4.80 -7.05 7.67
N GLU A 133 5.10 -6.93 6.38
CA GLU A 133 5.25 -5.64 5.72
C GLU A 133 4.70 -5.69 4.29
N ILE A 134 4.12 -4.56 3.88
CA ILE A 134 3.78 -4.27 2.48
C ILE A 134 4.32 -2.87 2.19
N ASP A 135 5.08 -2.69 1.11
CA ASP A 135 5.54 -1.37 0.65
C ASP A 135 5.19 -1.23 -0.84
N LEU A 136 4.18 -0.43 -1.14
CA LEU A 136 3.75 -0.11 -2.49
C LEU A 136 4.30 1.26 -2.86
N ASP A 137 5.34 1.25 -3.69
CA ASP A 137 6.04 2.46 -4.07
C ASP A 137 6.72 2.36 -5.46
N PRO A 138 6.46 3.29 -6.39
CA PRO A 138 5.33 4.23 -6.36
C PRO A 138 4.02 3.54 -6.76
N VAL A 139 2.91 3.99 -6.18
CA VAL A 139 1.55 3.77 -6.71
C VAL A 139 1.14 5.00 -7.51
N LEU A 140 0.74 4.80 -8.77
CA LEU A 140 0.16 5.86 -9.58
C LEU A 140 -1.34 5.94 -9.30
N ALA A 141 -1.78 7.08 -8.77
CA ALA A 141 -3.19 7.42 -8.66
C ALA A 141 -3.67 8.17 -9.90
N LEU A 142 -4.73 7.65 -10.50
CA LEU A 142 -5.29 8.08 -11.77
C LEU A 142 -6.79 8.40 -11.56
N PRO A 143 -7.43 9.11 -12.50
CA PRO A 143 -8.87 9.39 -12.40
C PRO A 143 -9.74 8.12 -12.41
N ASP A 144 -9.25 7.04 -12.99
CA ASP A 144 -9.96 5.78 -13.22
C ASP A 144 -9.47 4.62 -12.34
N GLY A 145 -8.41 4.80 -11.55
CA GLY A 145 -7.86 3.70 -10.77
C GLY A 145 -6.49 3.96 -10.15
N LEU A 146 -5.92 2.89 -9.60
CA LEU A 146 -4.57 2.86 -9.05
C LEU A 146 -3.73 1.85 -9.84
N VAL A 147 -2.42 2.09 -9.93
CA VAL A 147 -1.47 1.13 -10.50
C VAL A 147 -0.19 1.16 -9.69
N ALA A 148 0.21 0.05 -9.07
CA ALA A 148 1.52 -0.06 -8.44
C ALA A 148 2.59 -0.26 -9.51
N LYS A 149 3.68 0.50 -9.44
CA LYS A 149 4.90 0.26 -10.24
C LYS A 149 5.89 -0.63 -9.51
N GLY A 150 5.88 -0.58 -8.19
CA GLY A 150 6.70 -1.41 -7.31
C GLY A 150 5.90 -1.93 -6.14
N ALA A 151 6.24 -3.13 -5.70
CA ALA A 151 5.67 -3.77 -4.52
C ALA A 151 6.72 -4.64 -3.86
N ARG A 152 6.90 -4.46 -2.56
CA ARG A 152 7.67 -5.38 -1.69
C ARG A 152 6.74 -5.88 -0.61
N ILE A 153 6.68 -7.19 -0.43
CA ILE A 153 5.84 -7.82 0.59
C ILE A 153 6.71 -8.81 1.36
N THR A 154 6.79 -8.63 2.66
CA THR A 154 7.53 -9.47 3.60
C THR A 154 6.53 -10.20 4.47
N LEU A 155 6.71 -11.51 4.63
CA LEU A 155 5.92 -12.30 5.57
C LEU A 155 6.76 -12.53 6.84
N ALA A 156 6.11 -12.53 8.00
CA ALA A 156 6.73 -12.95 9.24
C ALA A 156 6.82 -14.48 9.22
N GLY A 157 8.04 -15.01 9.40
CA GLY A 157 8.18 -16.38 9.87
C GLY A 157 7.49 -16.45 11.22
N ALA A 158 6.59 -17.41 11.43
CA ALA A 158 6.05 -17.69 12.77
C ALA A 158 7.24 -17.68 13.72
N LYS A 159 7.23 -16.77 14.72
CA LYS A 159 8.32 -16.66 15.70
C LYS A 159 8.69 -18.08 16.10
N GLY A 160 9.93 -18.47 15.83
CA GLY A 160 10.48 -19.70 16.37
C GLY A 160 10.24 -19.66 17.88
N SER A 161 9.49 -20.65 18.34
CA SER A 161 9.57 -21.18 19.70
C SER A 161 11.02 -21.46 20.08
#